data_AF-A0A523B8K0-F1
#
_entry.id   AF-A0A523B8K0-F1
#
_cell.length_a   1.000
_cell.length_b   1.000
_cell.length_c   1.000
_cell.angle_alpha   90.00
_cell.angle_beta   90.00
_cell.angle_gamma   90.00
#
_symmetry.space_group_name_H-M   'P 1'
#
loop_
_entity.id
_entity.type
_entity.pdbx_description
1 polymer ?
#
loop_
_entity_poly.entity_id
_entity_poly.type
_entity_poly.pdbx_seq_one_letter_code
_entity_poly.pdbx_strand_id
1 'polypeptide(L)'
;WADLGKKAQEEAEKEIRSRYEVLGKEVELKSDKLGVVGKVDFVVRKGSEIMPLEVKFSGRLRPWWRHSISLYAMLLEDSMKKPVKSGIVLVTRGMRFIEVKVGDEERRFVERSVEKCRRIMEGEVPRAYRSRSCENCDFRERCFEK
;
A
#
# COMPACT_ATOMS: atom_id res chain seq x y z
N TRP A 1 -2.69 -23.17 6.31
CA TRP A 1 -2.44 -21.80 5.77
C TRP A 1 -3.10 -20.71 6.63
N ALA A 2 -4.37 -20.88 7.05
CA ALA A 2 -5.06 -19.91 7.91
C ALA A 2 -4.36 -19.67 9.27
N ASP A 3 -3.92 -20.73 9.97
CA ASP A 3 -3.31 -20.59 11.30
C ASP A 3 -1.92 -19.95 11.28
N LEU A 4 -1.12 -20.23 10.24
CA LEU A 4 0.20 -19.61 10.05
C LEU A 4 0.05 -18.11 9.77
N GLY A 5 -0.96 -17.72 8.98
CA GLY A 5 -1.30 -16.31 8.75
C GLY A 5 -1.73 -15.62 10.03
N LYS A 6 -2.61 -16.26 10.82
CA LYS A 6 -3.12 -15.71 12.08
C LYS A 6 -2.00 -15.48 13.12
N LYS A 7 -1.12 -16.46 13.33
CA LYS A 7 0.03 -16.31 14.23
C LYS A 7 0.99 -15.21 13.78
N ALA A 8 1.29 -15.15 12.49
CA ALA A 8 2.14 -14.09 11.93
C ALA A 8 1.50 -12.70 12.07
N GLN A 9 0.17 -12.61 11.99
CA GLN A 9 -0.57 -11.37 12.20
C GLN A 9 -0.51 -10.92 13.67
N GLU A 10 -0.70 -11.85 14.62
CA GLU A 10 -0.63 -11.59 16.06
C GLU A 10 0.78 -11.13 16.47
N GLU A 11 1.81 -11.81 15.96
CA GLU A 11 3.21 -11.44 16.19
C GLU A 11 3.53 -10.06 15.58
N ALA A 12 3.09 -9.81 14.33
CA ALA A 12 3.25 -8.52 13.67
C ALA A 12 2.58 -7.39 14.47
N GLU A 13 1.36 -7.60 14.96
CA GLU A 13 0.65 -6.59 15.75
C GLU A 13 1.37 -6.28 17.06
N LYS A 14 1.88 -7.30 17.76
CA LYS A 14 2.68 -7.12 18.97
C LYS A 14 3.93 -6.27 18.69
N GLU A 15 4.63 -6.55 17.60
CA GLU A 15 5.85 -5.84 17.20
C GLU A 15 5.57 -4.42 16.70
N ILE A 16 4.42 -4.18 16.07
CA ILE A 16 3.98 -2.83 15.73
C ILE A 16 3.75 -2.01 17.00
N ARG A 17 3.02 -2.57 17.97
CA ARG A 17 2.70 -1.90 19.24
C ARG A 17 3.92 -1.64 20.13
N SER A 18 4.98 -2.43 19.99
CA SER A 18 6.24 -2.20 20.73
C SER A 18 7.06 -1.02 20.19
N ARG A 19 6.81 -0.59 18.93
CA ARG A 19 7.59 0.44 18.24
C ARG A 19 6.82 1.72 17.96
N TYR A 20 5.49 1.64 17.88
CA TYR A 20 4.63 2.73 17.47
C TYR A 20 3.36 2.80 18.34
N GLU A 21 2.85 4.02 18.52
CA GLU A 21 1.48 4.21 19.01
C GLU A 21 0.51 3.88 17.87
N VAL A 22 -0.36 2.89 18.06
CA VAL A 22 -1.37 2.51 17.06
C VAL A 22 -2.59 3.42 17.23
N LEU A 23 -2.84 4.27 16.23
CA LEU A 23 -3.99 5.19 16.22
C LEU A 23 -5.24 4.54 15.63
N GLY A 24 -5.06 3.55 14.75
CA GLY A 24 -6.16 2.82 14.13
C GLY A 24 -5.68 1.57 13.43
N LYS A 25 -6.57 0.59 13.32
CA LYS A 25 -6.39 -0.67 12.60
C LYS A 25 -7.46 -0.76 11.53
N GLU A 26 -7.10 -1.27 10.36
CA GLU A 26 -8.02 -1.50 9.24
C GLU A 26 -8.81 -0.23 8.88
N VAL A 27 -8.10 0.90 8.80
CA VAL A 27 -8.68 2.23 8.67
C VAL A 27 -9.03 2.50 7.21
N GLU A 28 -10.30 2.84 6.94
CA GLU A 28 -10.71 3.36 5.65
C GLU A 28 -10.28 4.82 5.51
N LEU A 29 -9.56 5.13 4.44
CA LEU A 29 -9.09 6.45 4.09
C LEU A 29 -9.64 6.81 2.72
N LYS A 30 -10.00 8.08 2.56
CA LYS A 30 -10.59 8.62 1.34
C LYS A 30 -9.94 9.94 0.97
N SER A 31 -9.71 10.13 -0.32
CA SER A 31 -9.36 11.40 -0.92
C SER A 31 -10.37 11.74 -1.99
N ASP A 32 -11.18 12.79 -1.76
CA ASP A 32 -12.08 13.32 -2.78
C ASP A 32 -11.29 13.93 -3.95
N LYS A 33 -10.14 14.56 -3.66
CA LYS A 33 -9.25 15.13 -4.69
C LYS A 33 -8.72 14.06 -5.64
N LEU A 34 -8.32 12.90 -5.12
CA LEU A 34 -7.88 11.78 -5.95
C LEU A 34 -9.06 10.92 -6.43
N GLY A 35 -10.25 11.03 -5.84
CA GLY A 35 -11.35 10.11 -6.11
C GLY A 35 -11.01 8.66 -5.75
N VAL A 36 -10.21 8.45 -4.70
CA VAL A 36 -9.72 7.12 -4.29
C VAL A 36 -10.11 6.85 -2.84
N VAL A 37 -10.56 5.63 -2.58
CA VAL A 37 -10.74 5.05 -1.26
C VAL A 37 -9.74 3.91 -1.10
N GLY A 38 -9.19 3.74 0.09
CA GLY A 38 -8.29 2.66 0.43
C GLY A 38 -8.43 2.24 1.89
N LYS A 39 -8.11 0.99 2.19
CA LYS A 39 -8.13 0.46 3.55
C LYS A 39 -6.70 0.12 3.97
N VAL A 40 -6.13 0.91 4.87
CA VAL A 40 -4.78 0.71 5.39
C VAL A 40 -4.80 -0.23 6.59
N ASP A 41 -3.83 -1.14 6.69
CA ASP A 41 -3.76 -2.09 7.80
C ASP A 41 -3.66 -1.38 9.16
N PHE A 42 -2.80 -0.36 9.26
CA PHE A 42 -2.65 0.45 10.46
C PHE A 42 -2.35 1.91 10.15
N VAL A 43 -2.84 2.80 11.02
CA VAL A 43 -2.33 4.17 11.14
C VAL A 43 -1.57 4.24 12.46
N VAL A 44 -0.31 4.66 12.40
CA VAL A 44 0.60 4.64 13.54
C VAL A 44 1.26 6.00 13.76
N ARG A 45 1.71 6.26 14.99
CA ARG A 45 2.47 7.45 15.36
C ARG A 45 3.83 7.09 15.94
N LYS A 46 4.85 7.89 15.57
CA LYS A 46 6.16 7.92 16.20
C LYS A 46 6.59 9.37 16.45
N GLY A 47 6.61 9.79 17.71
CA GLY A 47 6.81 11.20 18.04
C GLY A 47 5.69 12.06 17.46
N SER A 48 6.03 13.05 16.63
CA SER A 48 5.05 13.92 15.95
C SER A 48 4.58 13.38 14.60
N GLU A 49 5.20 12.33 14.08
CA GLU A 49 4.91 11.80 12.74
C GLU A 49 3.78 10.76 12.80
N ILE A 50 2.76 10.95 11.97
CA ILE A 50 1.67 10.00 11.76
C ILE A 50 1.83 9.39 10.37
N MET A 51 1.80 8.07 10.29
CA MET A 51 2.18 7.31 9.10
C MET A 51 1.20 6.16 8.83
N PRO A 52 0.94 5.82 7.56
CA PRO A 52 0.33 4.54 7.21
C PRO A 52 1.35 3.41 7.41
N LEU A 53 0.87 2.25 7.84
CA LEU A 53 1.66 1.03 7.95
C LEU A 53 0.90 -0.14 7.30
N GLU A 54 1.60 -0.86 6.43
CA GLU A 54 1.08 -2.01 5.70
C GLU A 54 1.86 -3.28 6.07
N VAL A 55 1.17 -4.39 6.31
CA VAL A 55 1.76 -5.69 6.63
C VAL A 55 1.80 -6.56 5.38
N LYS A 56 2.97 -7.13 5.09
CA LYS A 56 3.17 -8.02 3.93
C LYS A 56 3.77 -9.34 4.37
N PHE A 57 3.02 -10.42 4.13
CA PHE A 57 3.48 -11.78 4.34
C PHE A 57 4.50 -12.20 3.27
N SER A 58 5.75 -11.76 3.47
CA SER A 58 6.86 -12.02 2.57
C SER A 58 8.18 -11.95 3.30
N GLY A 59 9.27 -12.33 2.64
CA GLY A 59 10.64 -12.11 3.12
C GLY A 59 11.40 -11.02 2.38
N ARG A 60 10.82 -10.46 1.31
CA ARG A 60 11.44 -9.38 0.52
C ARG A 60 10.43 -8.30 0.22
N LEU A 61 10.87 -7.05 0.28
CA LEU A 61 10.07 -5.92 -0.20
C LEU A 61 9.93 -6.02 -1.72
N ARG A 62 8.70 -5.99 -2.23
CA ARG A 62 8.43 -5.83 -3.66
C ARG A 62 8.28 -4.34 -4.00
N PRO A 63 8.80 -3.86 -5.14
CA PRO A 63 8.81 -2.43 -5.47
C PRO A 63 7.43 -1.78 -5.38
N TRP A 64 6.38 -2.47 -5.85
CA TRP A 64 5.01 -1.94 -5.87
C TRP A 64 4.39 -1.66 -4.50
N TRP A 65 4.88 -2.30 -3.43
CA TRP A 65 4.40 -1.97 -2.09
C TRP A 65 4.81 -0.57 -1.63
N ARG A 66 5.88 -0.01 -2.21
CA ARG A 66 6.23 1.39 -2.00
C ARG A 66 5.11 2.30 -2.55
N HIS A 67 4.57 1.98 -3.73
CA HIS A 67 3.46 2.73 -4.32
C HIS A 67 2.18 2.66 -3.50
N SER A 68 1.88 1.50 -2.89
CA SER A 68 0.75 1.38 -1.95
C SER A 68 0.92 2.32 -0.75
N ILE A 69 2.11 2.39 -0.18
CA ILE A 69 2.40 3.34 0.92
C ILE A 69 2.29 4.78 0.45
N SER A 70 2.81 5.12 -0.73
CA SER A 70 2.69 6.46 -1.29
C SER A 70 1.22 6.88 -1.45
N LEU A 71 0.37 5.98 -1.94
CA LEU A 71 -1.07 6.21 -2.04
C LEU A 71 -1.68 6.43 -0.66
N TYR A 72 -1.47 5.51 0.30
CA TYR A 72 -2.05 5.63 1.64
C TYR A 72 -1.57 6.87 2.39
N ALA A 73 -0.32 7.30 2.17
CA ALA A 73 0.16 8.56 2.73
C ALA A 73 -0.66 9.72 2.20
N MET A 74 -0.89 9.82 0.89
CA MET A 74 -1.71 10.88 0.30
C MET A 74 -3.19 10.83 0.75
N LEU A 75 -3.78 9.63 0.89
CA LEU A 75 -5.15 9.51 1.44
C LEU A 75 -5.20 9.95 2.91
N LEU A 76 -4.19 9.58 3.69
CA LEU A 76 -4.09 9.94 5.09
C LEU A 76 -3.93 11.45 5.26
N GLU A 77 -3.11 12.10 4.44
CA GLU A 77 -2.97 13.57 4.40
C GLU A 77 -4.30 14.29 4.19
N ASP A 78 -5.11 13.81 3.25
CA ASP A 78 -6.42 14.39 2.96
C ASP A 78 -7.38 14.23 4.15
N SER A 79 -7.27 13.14 4.91
CA SER A 79 -8.04 12.91 6.13
C SER A 79 -7.59 13.83 7.28
N MET A 80 -6.28 13.96 7.52
CA MET A 80 -5.76 14.71 8.67
C MET A 80 -5.41 16.18 8.41
N LYS A 81 -5.45 16.63 7.15
CA LYS A 81 -5.02 17.96 6.70
C LYS A 81 -3.60 18.33 7.14
N LYS A 82 -2.70 17.35 7.20
CA LYS A 82 -1.29 17.49 7.58
C LYS A 82 -0.43 16.63 6.65
N PRO A 83 0.82 17.04 6.35
CA PRO A 83 1.68 16.28 5.47
C PRO A 83 2.13 14.95 6.11
N VAL A 84 2.18 13.92 5.28
CA VAL A 84 2.68 12.56 5.61
C VAL A 84 3.89 12.31 4.72
N LYS A 85 5.07 12.34 5.32
CA LYS A 85 6.36 12.29 4.59
C LYS A 85 6.90 10.89 4.38
N SER A 86 6.35 9.91 5.10
CA SER A 86 6.76 8.52 5.01
C SER A 86 5.63 7.57 5.44
N GLY A 87 5.82 6.29 5.17
CA GLY A 87 5.02 5.21 5.72
C GLY A 87 5.86 3.94 5.87
N ILE A 88 5.26 2.89 6.45
CA ILE A 88 5.99 1.69 6.84
C ILE A 88 5.45 0.46 6.11
N VAL A 89 6.34 -0.36 5.56
CA VAL A 89 6.01 -1.73 5.17
C VAL A 89 6.63 -2.69 6.18
N LEU A 90 5.80 -3.45 6.89
CA LEU A 90 6.25 -4.56 7.72
C LEU A 90 6.30 -5.84 6.89
N VAL A 91 7.51 -6.33 6.65
CA VAL A 91 7.74 -7.63 6.01
C VAL A 91 7.86 -8.68 7.10
N THR A 92 6.86 -9.57 7.20
CA THR A 92 6.70 -10.44 8.39
C THR A 92 7.79 -11.51 8.52
N ARG A 93 8.34 -12.06 7.42
CA ARG A 93 9.49 -12.97 7.52
C ARG A 93 10.74 -12.18 7.88
N GLY A 94 11.19 -12.33 9.12
CA GLY A 94 12.28 -11.58 9.72
C GLY A 94 11.84 -10.25 10.36
N MET A 95 10.53 -10.00 10.45
CA MET A 95 9.91 -8.88 11.15
C MET A 95 10.57 -7.52 10.87
N ARG A 96 10.75 -7.23 9.59
CA ARG A 96 11.50 -6.06 9.13
C ARG A 96 10.56 -4.89 8.85
N PHE A 97 10.74 -3.80 9.59
CA PHE A 97 10.07 -2.54 9.39
C PHE A 97 10.86 -1.72 8.37
N ILE A 98 10.26 -1.49 7.21
CA ILE A 98 10.90 -0.78 6.11
C ILE A 98 10.20 0.56 5.94
N GLU A 99 10.92 1.63 6.19
CA GLU A 99 10.42 2.98 5.92
C GLU A 99 10.45 3.29 4.42
N VAL A 100 9.37 3.88 3.94
CA VAL A 100 9.19 4.35 2.57
C VAL A 100 8.96 5.86 2.64
N LYS A 101 9.91 6.64 2.11
CA LYS A 101 9.74 8.09 1.95
C LYS A 101 8.71 8.38 0.86
N VAL A 102 7.94 9.44 1.06
CA VAL A 102 6.88 9.88 0.14
C VAL A 102 7.18 11.32 -0.28
N GLY A 103 8.05 11.45 -1.29
CA GLY A 103 8.40 12.72 -1.91
C GLY A 103 7.56 13.02 -3.15
N ASP A 104 7.96 14.04 -3.90
CA ASP A 104 7.20 14.50 -5.07
C ASP A 104 7.17 13.48 -6.20
N GLU A 105 8.22 12.66 -6.35
CA GLU A 105 8.24 11.61 -7.37
C GLU A 105 7.20 10.53 -7.08
N GLU A 106 7.14 10.05 -5.85
CA GLU A 106 6.15 9.07 -5.40
C GLU A 106 4.72 9.60 -5.57
N ARG A 107 4.49 10.87 -5.22
CA ARG A 107 3.19 11.53 -5.36
C ARG A 107 2.76 11.62 -6.82
N ARG A 108 3.63 12.11 -7.69
CA ARG A 108 3.37 12.17 -9.13
C ARG A 108 3.15 10.78 -9.71
N PHE A 109 3.83 9.75 -9.22
CA PHE A 109 3.58 8.38 -9.64
C PHE A 109 2.15 7.93 -9.28
N VAL A 110 1.69 8.22 -8.06
CA VAL A 110 0.32 7.90 -7.62
C VAL A 110 -0.69 8.64 -8.49
N GLU A 111 -0.54 9.94 -8.69
CA GLU A 111 -1.45 10.75 -9.51
C GLU A 111 -1.57 10.21 -10.94
N ARG A 112 -0.43 9.94 -11.60
CA ARG A 112 -0.43 9.34 -12.95
C ARG A 112 -1.05 7.96 -12.98
N SER A 113 -0.83 7.15 -11.94
CA SER A 113 -1.40 5.80 -11.85
C SER A 113 -2.92 5.86 -11.71
N VAL A 114 -3.42 6.76 -10.87
CA VAL A 114 -4.86 6.97 -10.69
C VAL A 114 -5.49 7.48 -11.99
N GLU A 115 -4.86 8.45 -12.67
CA GLU A 115 -5.34 8.93 -13.96
C GLU A 115 -5.40 7.81 -15.01
N LYS A 116 -4.35 6.99 -15.09
CA LYS A 116 -4.36 5.82 -15.98
C LYS A 116 -5.49 4.84 -15.66
N CYS A 117 -5.76 4.59 -14.38
CA CYS A 117 -6.90 3.77 -13.97
C CYS A 117 -8.23 4.38 -14.44
N ARG A 118 -8.40 5.71 -14.36
CA ARG A 118 -9.61 6.39 -14.86
C ARG A 118 -9.81 6.17 -16.36
N ARG A 119 -8.77 6.39 -17.16
CA ARG A 119 -8.87 6.16 -18.61
C ARG A 119 -9.18 4.69 -18.94
N ILE A 120 -8.63 3.74 -18.18
CA ILE A 120 -8.99 2.32 -18.34
C ILE A 120 -10.46 2.08 -18.04
N MET A 121 -11.02 2.68 -16.99
CA MET A 121 -12.45 2.59 -16.68
C MET A 121 -13.33 3.24 -17.76
N GLU A 122 -12.81 4.23 -18.49
CA GLU A 122 -13.47 4.88 -19.63
C GLU A 122 -13.32 4.11 -20.95
N GLY A 123 -12.62 2.97 -20.95
CA GLY A 123 -12.50 2.06 -22.09
C GLY A 123 -11.11 2.01 -22.74
N GLU A 124 -10.10 2.73 -22.22
CA GLU A 124 -8.71 2.56 -22.66
C GLU A 124 -8.24 1.14 -22.32
N VAL A 125 -7.92 0.33 -23.34
CA VAL A 125 -7.36 -1.01 -23.11
C VAL A 125 -5.88 -0.87 -22.72
N PRO A 126 -5.46 -1.30 -21.52
CA PRO A 126 -4.08 -1.19 -21.10
C PRO A 126 -3.19 -2.07 -21.98
N ARG A 127 -2.05 -1.52 -22.41
CA ARG A 127 -1.04 -2.29 -23.15
C ARG A 127 -0.57 -3.48 -22.31
N ALA A 128 -0.70 -4.68 -22.87
CA ALA A 128 -0.19 -5.90 -22.30
C ALA A 128 1.30 -6.07 -22.64
N TYR A 129 2.05 -6.67 -21.71
CA TYR A 129 3.45 -7.05 -21.89
C TYR A 129 3.64 -8.44 -21.31
N ARG A 130 4.29 -9.33 -22.07
CA ARG A 130 4.65 -10.65 -21.56
C ARG A 130 5.63 -10.51 -20.40
N SER A 131 5.30 -11.13 -19.28
CA SER A 131 6.13 -11.15 -18.07
C SER A 131 5.85 -12.41 -17.25
N ARG A 132 6.69 -12.68 -16.23
CA ARG A 132 6.44 -13.80 -15.29
C ARG A 132 5.13 -13.66 -14.51
N SER A 133 4.57 -12.44 -14.41
CA SER A 133 3.28 -12.23 -13.77
C SER A 133 2.11 -12.83 -14.57
N CYS A 134 2.28 -13.06 -15.89
CA CYS A 134 1.26 -13.69 -16.73
C CYS A 134 0.96 -15.13 -16.33
N GLU A 135 1.91 -15.84 -15.71
CA GLU A 135 1.74 -17.22 -15.24
C GLU A 135 0.63 -17.35 -14.19
N ASN A 136 0.43 -16.31 -13.39
CA ASN A 136 -0.54 -16.26 -12.29
C ASN A 136 -1.54 -15.10 -12.46
N CYS A 137 -1.78 -14.67 -13.71
CA CYS A 137 -2.68 -13.55 -13.97
C CYS A 137 -4.12 -14.05 -14.12
N ASP A 138 -5.02 -13.55 -13.27
CA ASP A 138 -6.46 -13.89 -13.33
C ASP A 138 -7.14 -13.45 -14.62
N PHE A 139 -6.52 -12.55 -15.38
CA PHE A 139 -7.01 -12.06 -16.67
C PHE A 139 -6.46 -12.85 -17.88
N ARG A 140 -5.66 -13.90 -17.67
CA ARG A 140 -4.95 -14.63 -18.74
C ARG A 140 -5.87 -15.09 -19.87
N GLU A 141 -7.06 -15.61 -19.56
CA GLU A 141 -8.02 -16.10 -20.56
C GLU A 141 -8.66 -14.99 -21.39
N ARG A 142 -8.65 -13.76 -20.88
CA ARG A 142 -9.24 -12.57 -21.52
C ARG A 142 -8.19 -11.60 -22.04
N CYS A 143 -6.91 -11.96 -21.96
CA CYS A 143 -5.80 -11.15 -22.42
C CYS A 143 -5.67 -11.25 -23.94
N PHE A 144 -5.64 -10.11 -24.62
CA PHE A 144 -5.46 -10.05 -26.07
C PHE A 144 -4.04 -10.41 -26.51
N GLU A 145 -3.06 -10.25 -25.61
CA GLU A 145 -1.67 -10.68 -25.82
C GLU A 145 -1.51 -12.11 -25.28
N LYS A 146 -1.52 -13.08 -26.19
CA LYS A 146 -1.17 -14.48 -25.89
C LYS A 146 0.33 -14.67 -25.86
#